data_AF-A0A1F3P276-F1
#
_entry.id   AF-A0A1F3P276-F1
#
_cell.length_a   1.000
_cell.length_b   1.000
_cell.length_c   1.000
_cell.angle_alpha   90.00
_cell.angle_beta   90.00
_cell.angle_gamma   90.00
#
_symmetry.space_group_name_H-M   'P 1'
#
loop_
_entity.id
_entity.type
_entity.pdbx_description
1 polymer ?
#
loop_
_entity_poly.entity_id
_entity_poly.type
_entity_poly.pdbx_seq_one_letter_code
_entity_poly.pdbx_strand_id
1 'polypeptide(L)'
;MFKETDKKFQETAKQLQETKTLINDIGRKYGGLSNNIGEAGEEFFFRGFENNPVIGKIRFDKIVRNMKTDDAEYDIVLTNGNYVSVNEVKHKFHTESLAKFISKKIPAFRKEFPKFKNCKIIAGIAGFVIPEKVKVKANRAGLYVFTQSG
;
A
#
# COMPACT_ATOMS: atom_id res chain seq x y z
N MET A 1 -3.12 -58.60 -2.99
CA MET A 1 -3.99 -57.46 -2.59
C MET A 1 -3.20 -56.39 -1.82
N PHE A 2 -2.56 -56.69 -0.68
CA PHE A 2 -1.86 -55.67 0.14
C PHE A 2 -0.69 -54.92 -0.54
N LYS A 3 0.19 -55.61 -1.29
CA LYS A 3 1.37 -54.98 -1.94
C LYS A 3 1.02 -53.92 -2.99
N GLU A 4 -0.09 -54.11 -3.71
CA GLU A 4 -0.53 -53.18 -4.76
C GLU A 4 -1.18 -51.94 -4.14
N THR A 5 -1.92 -52.13 -3.04
CA THR A 5 -2.45 -51.04 -2.21
C THR A 5 -1.32 -50.20 -1.61
N ASP A 6 -0.29 -50.83 -1.02
CA ASP A 6 0.86 -50.11 -0.45
C ASP A 6 1.61 -49.30 -1.50
N LYS A 7 1.81 -49.86 -2.70
CA LYS A 7 2.44 -49.14 -3.81
C LYS A 7 1.63 -47.93 -4.25
N LYS A 8 0.30 -48.07 -4.39
CA LYS A 8 -0.61 -46.96 -4.69
C LYS A 8 -0.59 -45.88 -3.59
N PHE A 9 -0.51 -46.26 -2.32
CA PHE A 9 -0.36 -45.32 -1.21
C PHE A 9 0.97 -44.54 -1.28
N GLN A 10 2.08 -45.21 -1.57
CA GLN A 10 3.38 -44.55 -1.72
C GLN A 10 3.41 -43.59 -2.93
N GLU A 11 2.84 -43.99 -4.07
CA GLU A 11 2.70 -43.13 -5.24
C GLU A 11 1.82 -41.91 -4.93
N THR A 12 0.70 -42.10 -4.23
CA THR A 12 -0.18 -41.00 -3.80
C THR A 12 0.53 -40.06 -2.83
N ALA A 13 1.27 -40.58 -1.85
CA ALA A 13 2.04 -39.78 -0.90
C ALA A 13 3.12 -38.94 -1.61
N LYS A 14 3.80 -39.51 -2.61
CA LYS A 14 4.77 -38.79 -3.44
C LYS A 14 4.11 -37.68 -4.26
N GLN A 15 2.98 -37.97 -4.91
CA GLN A 15 2.21 -36.97 -5.66
C GLN A 15 1.72 -35.82 -4.76
N LEU A 16 1.27 -36.13 -3.54
CA LEU A 16 0.87 -35.11 -2.55
C LEU A 16 2.06 -34.24 -2.13
N GLN A 17 3.24 -34.83 -1.94
CA GLN A 17 4.45 -34.08 -1.59
C GLN A 17 4.91 -33.16 -2.74
N GLU A 18 4.89 -33.65 -3.98
CA GLU A 18 5.19 -32.85 -5.17
C GLU A 18 4.20 -31.69 -5.34
N THR A 19 2.90 -31.97 -5.12
CA THR A 19 1.84 -30.95 -5.15
C THR A 19 2.05 -29.88 -4.08
N LYS A 20 2.40 -30.27 -2.85
CA LYS A 20 2.69 -29.32 -1.77
C LYS A 20 3.87 -28.40 -2.11
N THR A 21 4.92 -28.96 -2.70
CA THR A 21 6.08 -28.18 -3.17
C THR A 21 5.67 -27.18 -4.25
N LEU A 22 4.89 -27.62 -5.24
CA LEU A 22 4.39 -26.75 -6.30
C LEU A 22 3.52 -25.60 -5.75
N ILE A 23 2.61 -25.89 -4.81
CA ILE A 23 1.77 -24.87 -4.17
C ILE A 23 2.62 -23.86 -3.42
N ASN A 24 3.62 -24.30 -2.66
CA ASN A 24 4.53 -23.40 -1.95
C ASN A 24 5.32 -22.50 -2.92
N ASP A 25 5.76 -23.05 -4.04
CA ASP A 25 6.48 -22.30 -5.07
C ASP A 25 5.59 -21.25 -5.76
N ILE A 26 4.36 -21.62 -6.08
CA ILE A 26 3.36 -20.68 -6.60
C ILE A 26 3.08 -19.58 -5.58
N GLY A 27 2.90 -19.93 -4.30
CA GLY A 27 2.69 -18.97 -3.23
C GLY A 27 3.83 -17.96 -3.11
N ARG A 28 5.09 -18.43 -3.15
CA ARG A 28 6.28 -17.56 -3.14
C ARG A 28 6.34 -16.64 -4.34
N LYS A 29 6.13 -17.17 -5.55
CA LYS A 29 6.13 -16.37 -6.80
C LYS A 29 5.02 -15.33 -6.81
N TYR A 30 3.82 -15.71 -6.38
CA TYR A 30 2.68 -14.80 -6.29
C TYR A 30 2.94 -13.67 -5.27
N GLY A 31 3.49 -14.00 -4.11
CA GLY A 31 3.91 -13.00 -3.11
C GLY A 31 4.93 -12.02 -3.67
N GLY A 32 5.97 -12.52 -4.37
CA GLY A 32 6.97 -11.68 -5.03
C GLY A 32 6.36 -10.74 -6.08
N LEU A 33 5.45 -11.25 -6.92
CA LEU A 33 4.74 -10.43 -7.91
C LEU A 33 3.90 -9.33 -7.25
N SER A 34 3.15 -9.68 -6.20
CA SER A 34 2.32 -8.72 -5.47
C SER A 34 3.15 -7.59 -4.85
N ASN A 35 4.31 -7.92 -4.28
CA ASN A 35 5.22 -6.92 -3.71
C ASN A 35 5.77 -5.98 -4.80
N ASN A 36 6.24 -6.54 -5.92
CA ASN A 36 6.78 -5.75 -7.02
C ASN A 36 5.74 -4.77 -7.60
N ILE A 37 4.47 -5.17 -7.70
CA ILE A 37 3.38 -4.29 -8.15
C ILE A 37 3.18 -3.13 -7.15
N GLY A 38 3.25 -3.41 -5.85
CA GLY A 38 3.20 -2.38 -4.81
C GLY A 38 4.34 -1.39 -4.92
N GLU A 39 5.58 -1.90 -4.97
CA GLU A 39 6.79 -1.08 -5.07
C GLU A 39 6.83 -0.21 -6.33
N ALA A 40 6.38 -0.74 -7.47
CA ALA A 40 6.29 0.01 -8.72
C ALA A 40 5.24 1.12 -8.66
N GLY A 41 4.09 0.86 -8.02
CA GLY A 41 3.06 1.88 -7.82
C GLY A 41 3.55 3.01 -6.92
N GLU A 42 4.15 2.69 -5.79
CA GLU A 42 4.76 3.67 -4.89
C GLU A 42 5.85 4.49 -5.57
N GLU A 43 6.73 3.87 -6.38
CA GLU A 43 7.76 4.61 -7.13
C GLU A 43 7.12 5.59 -8.13
N PHE A 44 6.12 5.13 -8.88
CA PHE A 44 5.42 5.98 -9.85
C PHE A 44 4.84 7.23 -9.18
N PHE A 45 4.11 7.06 -8.07
CA PHE A 45 3.49 8.18 -7.37
C PHE A 45 4.51 9.05 -6.64
N PHE A 46 5.59 8.47 -6.10
CA PHE A 46 6.71 9.21 -5.53
C PHE A 46 7.32 10.16 -6.56
N ARG A 47 7.63 9.67 -7.77
CA ARG A 47 8.13 10.50 -8.87
C ARG A 47 7.15 11.57 -9.29
N GLY A 48 5.85 11.26 -9.29
CA GLY A 48 4.79 12.24 -9.55
C GLY A 48 4.84 13.42 -8.57
N PHE A 49 4.96 13.14 -7.27
CA PHE A 49 5.12 14.16 -6.25
C PHE A 49 6.49 14.88 -6.31
N GLU A 50 7.57 14.16 -6.63
CA GLU A 50 8.92 14.75 -6.77
C GLU A 50 8.98 15.77 -7.90
N ASN A 51 8.40 15.43 -9.05
CA ASN A 51 8.36 16.32 -10.22
C ASN A 51 7.45 17.53 -10.02
N ASN A 52 6.34 17.36 -9.28
CA ASN A 52 5.43 18.44 -8.95
C ASN A 52 4.98 18.36 -7.49
N PRO A 53 5.78 18.91 -6.55
CA PRO A 53 5.51 18.81 -5.12
C PRO A 53 4.45 19.83 -4.67
N VAL A 54 3.32 19.88 -5.38
CA VAL A 54 2.24 20.82 -5.13
C VAL A 54 0.93 20.05 -4.96
N ILE A 55 0.28 20.25 -3.82
CA ILE A 55 -1.07 19.73 -3.54
C ILE A 55 -2.01 20.92 -3.38
N GLY A 56 -2.92 21.09 -4.34
CA GLY A 56 -3.76 22.29 -4.42
C GLY A 56 -2.91 23.55 -4.57
N LYS A 57 -2.84 24.39 -3.53
CA LYS A 57 -2.02 25.62 -3.49
C LYS A 57 -0.79 25.51 -2.58
N ILE A 58 -0.53 24.33 -2.03
CA ILE A 58 0.53 24.10 -1.03
C ILE A 58 1.72 23.46 -1.74
N ARG A 59 2.86 24.15 -1.73
CA ARG A 59 4.15 23.61 -2.19
C ARG A 59 4.87 22.90 -1.05
N PHE A 60 5.47 21.76 -1.34
CA PHE A 60 6.27 20.96 -0.42
C PHE A 60 7.76 21.04 -0.75
N ASP A 61 8.60 21.00 0.29
CA ASP A 61 10.05 21.15 0.17
C ASP A 61 10.79 19.82 0.24
N LYS A 62 10.20 18.84 0.95
CA LYS A 62 10.80 17.52 1.16
C LYS A 62 9.76 16.44 0.96
N ILE A 63 10.20 15.31 0.40
CA ILE A 63 9.39 14.11 0.17
C ILE A 63 10.18 12.92 0.73
N VAL A 64 9.49 12.05 1.45
CA VAL A 64 10.05 10.84 2.04
C VAL A 64 9.16 9.68 1.62
N ARG A 65 9.78 8.64 1.07
CA ARG A 65 9.12 7.37 0.77
C ARG A 65 9.32 6.40 1.94
N ASN A 66 8.34 5.53 2.18
CA ASN A 66 8.42 4.43 3.16
C ASN A 66 8.86 4.91 4.54
N MET A 67 8.19 5.96 5.04
CA MET A 67 8.46 6.49 6.37
C MET A 67 7.93 5.49 7.40
N LYS A 68 8.82 4.93 8.22
CA LYS A 68 8.52 3.82 9.14
C LYS A 68 8.60 4.22 10.60
N THR A 69 7.79 3.53 11.38
CA THR A 69 7.82 3.45 12.84
C THR A 69 7.78 1.97 13.21
N ASP A 70 7.89 1.64 14.48
CA ASP A 70 7.78 0.24 14.92
C ASP A 70 6.39 -0.34 14.66
N ASP A 71 5.36 0.53 14.59
CA ASP A 71 3.96 0.14 14.50
C ASP A 71 3.36 0.30 13.08
N ALA A 72 3.92 1.21 12.26
CA ALA A 72 3.32 1.59 10.99
C ALA A 72 4.32 2.03 9.92
N GLU A 73 3.88 1.87 8.67
CA GLU A 73 4.55 2.38 7.48
C GLU A 73 3.64 3.35 6.74
N TYR A 74 4.22 4.46 6.29
CA TYR A 74 3.58 5.51 5.52
C TYR A 74 4.27 5.65 4.17
N ASP A 75 3.54 5.30 3.11
CA ASP A 75 4.06 5.07 1.78
C ASP A 75 4.77 6.33 1.24
N ILE A 76 4.11 7.50 1.28
CA ILE A 76 4.72 8.78 0.87
C ILE A 76 4.32 9.91 1.84
N VAL A 77 5.31 10.64 2.33
CA VAL A 77 5.14 11.80 3.22
C VAL A 77 5.81 13.04 2.63
N LEU A 78 5.09 14.16 2.54
CA LEU A 78 5.65 15.44 2.08
C LEU A 78 5.64 16.47 3.22
N THR A 79 6.63 17.35 3.31
CA THR A 79 6.72 18.39 4.35
C THR A 79 7.21 19.74 3.83
N ASN A 80 6.75 20.86 4.42
CA ASN A 80 7.28 22.22 4.19
C ASN A 80 7.41 23.05 5.48
N GLY A 81 7.49 22.38 6.63
CA GLY A 81 7.49 23.01 7.95
C GLY A 81 6.11 23.46 8.47
N ASN A 82 5.20 23.89 7.60
CA ASN A 82 3.83 24.31 7.98
C ASN A 82 2.79 23.20 7.79
N TYR A 83 2.99 22.36 6.78
CA TYR A 83 2.11 21.29 6.36
C TYR A 83 2.90 19.99 6.30
N VAL A 84 2.21 18.90 6.61
CA VAL A 84 2.66 17.54 6.34
C VAL A 84 1.58 16.83 5.55
N SER A 85 1.94 16.27 4.40
CA SER A 85 1.06 15.43 3.62
C SER A 85 1.38 13.97 3.91
N VAL A 86 0.36 13.16 4.23
CA VAL A 86 0.49 11.70 4.44
C VAL A 86 -0.33 10.99 3.38
N ASN A 87 0.31 10.12 2.60
CA ASN A 87 -0.32 9.56 1.41
C ASN A 87 -0.20 8.04 1.39
N GLU A 88 -1.33 7.39 1.20
CA GLU A 88 -1.41 5.94 1.00
C GLU A 88 -1.45 5.65 -0.50
N VAL A 89 -0.64 4.70 -0.94
CA VAL A 89 -0.54 4.25 -2.32
C VAL A 89 -1.12 2.84 -2.46
N LYS A 90 -1.94 2.63 -3.50
CA LYS A 90 -2.40 1.29 -3.89
C LYS A 90 -2.48 1.19 -5.40
N HIS A 91 -2.14 0.03 -5.95
CA HIS A 91 -2.36 -0.23 -7.37
C HIS A 91 -3.85 -0.04 -7.75
N LYS A 92 -4.74 -0.70 -6.99
CA LYS A 92 -6.19 -0.44 -7.01
C LYS A 92 -6.67 -0.12 -5.61
N PHE A 93 -7.35 1.01 -5.44
CA PHE A 93 -7.85 1.43 -4.14
C PHE A 93 -9.17 0.75 -3.80
N HIS A 94 -9.23 0.14 -2.62
CA HIS A 94 -10.40 -0.53 -2.07
C HIS A 94 -11.00 0.28 -0.90
N THR A 95 -12.29 0.06 -0.62
CA THR A 95 -13.00 0.80 0.45
C THR A 95 -12.42 0.48 1.83
N GLU A 96 -12.01 -0.76 2.02
CA GLU A 96 -11.44 -1.31 3.24
C GLU A 96 -10.08 -0.66 3.53
N SER A 97 -9.25 -0.51 2.50
CA SER A 97 -7.98 0.21 2.58
C SER A 97 -8.18 1.68 2.95
N LEU A 98 -9.15 2.35 2.30
CA LEU A 98 -9.51 3.73 2.64
C LEU A 98 -9.98 3.85 4.10
N ALA A 99 -10.87 2.94 4.55
CA ALA A 99 -11.38 2.94 5.91
C ALA A 99 -10.25 2.73 6.94
N LYS A 100 -9.32 1.80 6.67
CA LYS A 100 -8.14 1.57 7.52
C LYS A 100 -7.22 2.81 7.54
N PHE A 101 -7.02 3.45 6.40
CA PHE A 101 -6.19 4.65 6.31
C PHE A 101 -6.77 5.78 7.18
N ILE A 102 -8.07 6.06 7.04
CA ILE A 102 -8.78 7.11 7.80
C ILE A 102 -8.82 6.80 9.29
N SER A 103 -9.25 5.59 9.67
CA SER A 103 -9.53 5.26 11.06
C SER A 103 -8.29 4.89 11.88
N LYS A 104 -7.20 4.45 11.24
CA LYS A 104 -6.01 3.96 11.94
C LYS A 104 -4.75 4.74 11.57
N LYS A 105 -4.33 4.73 10.31
CA LYS A 105 -3.03 5.29 9.90
C LYS A 105 -2.96 6.81 10.14
N ILE A 106 -3.95 7.59 9.74
CA ILE A 106 -3.92 9.06 9.94
C ILE A 106 -3.86 9.43 11.44
N PRO A 107 -4.71 8.87 12.33
CA PRO A 107 -4.61 9.12 13.77
C PRO A 107 -3.29 8.66 14.39
N ALA A 108 -2.77 7.51 13.94
CA ALA A 108 -1.50 6.96 14.42
C ALA A 108 -0.31 7.86 14.05
N PHE A 109 -0.28 8.38 12.81
CA PHE A 109 0.78 9.29 12.34
C PHE A 109 0.98 10.49 13.27
N ARG A 110 -0.13 11.10 13.71
CA ARG A 110 -0.08 12.26 14.61
C ARG A 110 0.56 11.93 15.96
N LYS A 111 0.40 10.69 16.45
CA LYS A 111 0.98 10.21 17.71
C LYS A 111 2.44 9.81 17.54
N GLU A 112 2.74 9.09 16.47
CA GLU A 112 4.06 8.51 16.21
C GLU A 112 5.10 9.54 15.76
N PHE A 113 4.66 10.67 15.17
CA PHE A 113 5.57 11.76 14.77
C PHE A 113 5.25 13.08 15.48
N PRO A 114 5.59 13.23 16.79
CA PRO A 114 5.38 14.46 17.54
C PRO A 114 6.07 15.69 16.94
N LYS A 115 7.13 15.50 16.14
CA LYS A 115 7.81 16.56 15.40
C LYS A 115 6.88 17.32 14.44
N PHE A 116 5.78 16.71 13.99
CA PHE A 116 4.79 17.32 13.12
C PHE A 116 3.54 17.84 13.88
N LYS A 117 3.56 17.88 15.22
CA LYS A 117 2.39 18.29 16.03
C LYS A 117 1.83 19.67 15.67
N ASN A 118 2.73 20.59 15.29
CA ASN A 118 2.41 21.97 14.92
C ASN A 118 2.10 22.12 13.41
N CYS A 119 2.33 21.07 12.61
CA CYS A 119 2.02 21.09 11.19
C CYS A 119 0.55 20.77 10.96
N LYS A 120 -0.04 21.37 9.93
CA LYS A 120 -1.36 20.96 9.42
C LYS A 120 -1.21 19.67 8.61
N ILE A 121 -1.87 18.61 9.06
CA ILE A 121 -1.87 17.32 8.35
C ILE A 121 -2.89 17.40 7.21
N ILE A 122 -2.44 17.10 5.99
CA ILE A 122 -3.32 16.84 4.84
C ILE A 122 -3.13 15.39 4.40
N ALA A 123 -4.22 14.66 4.19
CA ALA A 123 -4.13 13.24 3.83
C ALA A 123 -4.61 13.01 2.40
N GLY A 124 -3.94 12.11 1.69
CA GLY A 124 -4.26 11.77 0.31
C GLY A 124 -4.26 10.28 0.04
N ILE A 125 -5.01 9.86 -0.97
CA ILE A 125 -4.89 8.52 -1.56
C ILE A 125 -4.36 8.62 -2.98
N ALA A 126 -3.46 7.71 -3.36
CA ALA A 126 -2.83 7.68 -4.67
C ALA A 126 -2.87 6.29 -5.31
N GLY A 127 -3.42 6.15 -6.52
CA GLY A 127 -3.49 4.84 -7.15
C GLY A 127 -3.75 4.86 -8.63
N PHE A 128 -3.33 3.80 -9.33
CA PHE A 128 -3.59 3.66 -10.77
C PHE A 128 -5.08 3.52 -11.04
N VAL A 129 -5.80 2.81 -10.17
CA VAL A 129 -7.25 2.64 -10.27
C VAL A 129 -7.91 3.01 -8.96
N ILE A 130 -8.63 4.12 -8.94
CA ILE A 130 -9.45 4.55 -7.79
C ILE A 130 -10.92 4.53 -8.22
N PRO A 131 -11.73 3.55 -7.79
CA PRO A 131 -13.14 3.50 -8.13
C PRO A 131 -13.88 4.76 -7.66
N GLU A 132 -14.89 5.22 -8.41
CA GLU A 132 -15.62 6.45 -8.12
C GLU A 132 -16.21 6.46 -6.70
N LYS A 133 -16.77 5.32 -6.26
CA LYS A 133 -17.27 5.14 -4.90
C LYS A 133 -16.20 5.42 -3.82
N VAL A 134 -14.94 5.12 -4.10
CA VAL A 134 -13.81 5.35 -3.19
C VAL A 134 -13.40 6.82 -3.24
N LYS A 135 -13.37 7.44 -4.43
CA LYS A 135 -13.12 8.89 -4.58
C LYS A 135 -14.13 9.73 -3.80
N VAL A 136 -15.42 9.44 -3.97
CA VAL A 136 -16.50 10.13 -3.25
C VAL A 136 -16.33 9.98 -1.73
N LYS A 137 -15.99 8.79 -1.25
CA LYS A 137 -15.75 8.56 0.18
C LYS A 137 -14.50 9.29 0.70
N ALA A 138 -13.41 9.28 -0.06
CA ALA A 138 -12.19 9.99 0.29
C ALA A 138 -12.44 11.50 0.37
N ASN A 139 -13.09 12.08 -0.64
CA ASN A 139 -13.45 13.49 -0.68
C ASN A 139 -14.37 13.88 0.49
N ARG A 140 -15.39 13.06 0.81
CA ARG A 140 -16.27 13.27 1.98
C ARG A 140 -15.51 13.23 3.31
N ALA A 141 -14.42 12.46 3.38
CA ALA A 141 -13.55 12.40 4.55
C ALA A 141 -12.48 13.51 4.58
N GLY A 142 -12.50 14.43 3.60
CA GLY A 142 -11.53 15.53 3.50
C GLY A 142 -10.16 15.11 2.95
N LEU A 143 -10.05 13.91 2.36
CA LEU A 143 -8.84 13.45 1.70
C LEU A 143 -8.83 13.91 0.26
N TYR A 144 -7.66 14.31 -0.23
CA TYR A 144 -7.47 14.54 -1.65
C TYR A 144 -7.18 13.22 -2.38
N VAL A 145 -7.46 13.19 -3.67
CA VAL A 145 -7.29 12.00 -4.52
C VAL A 145 -6.27 12.33 -5.60
N PHE A 146 -5.23 11.50 -5.70
CA PHE A 146 -4.21 11.58 -6.73
C PHE A 146 -4.27 10.33 -7.60
N THR A 147 -4.35 10.50 -8.92
CA THR A 147 -4.42 9.39 -9.87
C THR A 147 -3.49 9.71 -11.03
N GLN A 148 -3.06 8.67 -11.74
CA GLN A 148 -2.38 8.84 -13.03
C GLN A 148 -3.20 9.80 -13.90
N SER A 149 -2.55 10.86 -14.40
CA SER A 149 -2.99 11.60 -15.56
C SER A 149 -2.50 10.87 -16.80
N GLY A 150 -3.39 10.61 -17.75
CA GLY A 150 -3.00 10.24 -19.12
C GLY A 150 -2.40 11.44 -19.85
#